data_AF-A0A951A8F9-F1
#
_entry.id   AF-A0A951A8F9-F1
#
_cell.length_a   1.000
_cell.length_b   1.000
_cell.length_c   1.000
_cell.angle_alpha   90.00
_cell.angle_beta   90.00
_cell.angle_gamma   90.00
#
_symmetry.space_group_name_H-M   'P 1'
#
loop_
_entity.id
_entity.type
_entity.pdbx_description
1 polymer ?
#
loop_
_entity_poly.entity_id
_entity_poly.type
_entity_poly.pdbx_seq_one_letter_code
_entity_poly.pdbx_strand_id
1 'polypeptide(L)'
;MATGWLTSWLSAPKAFTWRWRPAAGILLNRFWSFPALTGWTSQDAFPRLLADINNDGKADIVGFGSSGVFDALATGGGGFGSPQADLQNFGTDPSAGGWSSQDLFPRALGDVTGDGRADIVGFASNGVVVAQAANLFG
;
A
#
# COMPACT_ATOMS: atom_id res chain seq x y z
N MET A 1 4.94 -59.05 -14.91
CA MET A 1 4.41 -58.10 -15.92
C MET A 1 3.44 -57.17 -15.21
N ALA A 2 3.35 -55.89 -15.59
CA ALA A 2 2.73 -54.84 -14.76
C ALA A 2 1.46 -54.21 -15.39
N THR A 3 0.51 -53.80 -14.52
CA THR A 3 -0.57 -52.79 -14.67
C THR A 3 -1.34 -52.70 -13.33
N GLY A 4 -1.91 -51.59 -12.86
CA GLY A 4 -1.76 -50.18 -13.30
C GLY A 4 -2.84 -49.23 -12.73
N TRP A 5 -2.44 -48.32 -11.84
CA TRP A 5 -3.10 -47.04 -11.43
C TRP A 5 -4.55 -47.01 -10.87
N LEU A 6 -4.72 -46.36 -9.71
CA LEU A 6 -5.28 -44.99 -9.69
C LEU A 6 -4.94 -44.25 -8.37
N THR A 7 -4.57 -42.98 -8.45
CA THR A 7 -4.49 -42.05 -7.31
C THR A 7 -5.77 -41.23 -7.22
N SER A 8 -6.29 -40.97 -6.02
CA SER A 8 -7.33 -39.95 -5.81
C SER A 8 -6.91 -38.97 -4.72
N TRP A 9 -6.68 -37.73 -5.13
CA TRP A 9 -6.33 -36.63 -4.26
C TRP A 9 -7.53 -36.17 -3.44
N LEU A 10 -7.37 -36.12 -2.12
CA LEU A 10 -8.12 -35.25 -1.23
C LEU A 10 -7.16 -34.78 -0.13
N SER A 11 -6.33 -33.78 -0.47
CA SER A 11 -5.61 -33.03 0.55
C SER A 11 -6.64 -32.42 1.50
N ALA A 12 -6.52 -32.72 2.79
CA ALA A 12 -7.44 -32.21 3.81
C ALA A 12 -7.65 -30.70 3.67
N PRO A 13 -8.87 -30.18 3.94
CA PRO A 13 -9.12 -28.75 3.85
C PRO A 13 -8.10 -28.01 4.71
N LYS A 14 -7.42 -27.02 4.12
CA LYS A 14 -6.53 -26.11 4.83
C LYS A 14 -7.37 -25.28 5.81
N ALA A 15 -7.64 -25.85 6.99
CA ALA A 15 -8.41 -25.21 8.02
C ALA A 15 -7.69 -23.92 8.44
N PHE A 16 -8.25 -22.78 8.03
CA PHE A 16 -7.78 -21.46 8.44
C PHE A 16 -8.13 -21.27 9.91
N THR A 17 -7.30 -21.82 10.80
CA THR A 17 -7.50 -21.68 12.23
C THR A 17 -7.11 -20.27 12.64
N TRP A 18 -8.10 -19.45 13.01
CA TRP A 18 -7.91 -18.17 13.67
C TRP A 18 -7.21 -18.36 15.02
N ARG A 19 -5.88 -18.51 14.99
CA ARG A 19 -5.04 -18.44 16.18
C ARG A 19 -4.87 -16.97 16.55
N TRP A 20 -5.74 -16.49 17.43
CA TRP A 20 -5.48 -15.29 18.22
C TRP A 20 -4.23 -15.54 19.07
N ARG A 21 -3.06 -15.31 18.47
CA ARG A 21 -1.89 -14.93 19.25
C ARG A 21 -2.21 -13.53 19.79
N PRO A 22 -2.00 -13.24 21.09
CA PRO A 22 -1.84 -11.86 21.50
C PRO A 22 -0.63 -11.37 20.71
N ALA A 23 -0.89 -10.64 19.63
CA ALA A 23 0.18 -10.17 18.79
C ALA A 23 1.06 -9.28 19.67
N ALA A 24 2.38 -9.36 19.45
CA ALA A 24 3.16 -8.13 19.41
C ALA A 24 2.66 -7.33 18.20
N GLY A 25 1.39 -6.91 18.26
CA GLY A 25 0.80 -5.97 17.35
C GLY A 25 1.51 -4.70 17.67
N ILE A 26 2.56 -4.42 16.90
CA ILE A 26 3.23 -3.14 16.92
C ILE A 26 2.12 -2.15 16.59
N LEU A 27 1.57 -1.55 17.64
CA LEU A 27 0.67 -0.42 17.54
C LEU A 27 1.47 0.60 16.75
N LEU A 28 1.09 0.80 15.50
CA LEU A 28 1.78 1.71 14.59
C LEU A 28 1.43 3.16 14.94
N ASN A 29 1.58 3.52 16.23
CA ASN A 29 1.43 4.84 16.82
C ASN A 29 2.36 5.88 16.18
N ARG A 30 3.13 5.52 15.15
CA ARG A 30 4.02 6.38 14.38
C ARG A 30 3.52 6.75 12.98
N PHE A 31 2.55 6.05 12.38
CA PHE A 31 1.90 6.56 11.16
C PHE A 31 0.91 7.70 11.50
N TRP A 32 0.28 7.60 12.67
CA TRP A 32 -0.78 8.53 13.12
C TRP A 32 -0.28 9.76 13.90
N SER A 33 1.02 9.85 14.23
CA SER A 33 1.57 10.88 15.14
C SER A 33 2.52 11.90 14.50
N PHE A 34 2.61 11.93 13.17
CA PHE A 34 3.24 13.05 12.48
C PHE A 34 2.42 14.34 12.71
N PRO A 35 3.05 15.46 13.13
CA PRO A 35 2.32 16.72 13.38
C PRO A 35 1.61 17.31 12.15
N ALA A 36 2.04 16.95 10.93
CA ALA A 36 1.39 17.35 9.68
C ALA A 36 0.15 16.50 9.32
N LEU A 37 -0.14 15.45 10.10
CA LEU A 37 -1.10 14.39 9.77
C LEU A 37 -2.35 14.39 10.65
N THR A 38 -2.73 15.53 11.22
CA THR A 38 -4.10 15.75 11.70
C THR A 38 -5.06 15.74 10.51
N GLY A 39 -5.56 14.56 10.12
CA GLY A 39 -6.45 14.49 8.96
C GLY A 39 -6.94 13.12 8.50
N TRP A 40 -6.27 12.00 8.81
CA TRP A 40 -6.55 10.67 8.21
C TRP A 40 -7.85 9.96 8.66
N THR A 41 -8.94 10.71 8.71
CA THR A 41 -10.26 10.34 9.25
C THR A 41 -11.07 9.43 8.33
N SER A 42 -10.73 9.35 7.04
CA SER A 42 -11.46 8.58 6.02
C SER A 42 -10.51 7.96 5.00
N GLN A 43 -10.85 6.78 4.46
CA GLN A 43 -10.14 6.18 3.31
C GLN A 43 -10.52 6.83 1.97
N ASP A 44 -11.61 7.61 1.93
CA ASP A 44 -12.02 8.35 0.73
C ASP A 44 -11.12 9.59 0.52
N ALA A 45 -11.05 10.50 1.49
CA ALA A 45 -10.17 11.65 1.41
C ALA A 45 -8.68 11.26 1.54
N PHE A 46 -8.35 10.35 2.47
CA PHE A 46 -6.98 10.00 2.87
C PHE A 46 -6.71 8.49 2.77
N PRO A 47 -6.67 7.93 1.54
CA PRO A 47 -6.43 6.51 1.34
C PRO A 47 -5.06 6.08 1.86
N ARG A 48 -5.01 4.91 2.49
CA ARG A 48 -3.80 4.15 2.82
C ARG A 48 -3.88 2.83 2.07
N LEU A 49 -2.91 2.59 1.20
CA LEU A 49 -2.81 1.44 0.31
C LEU A 49 -1.58 0.61 0.67
N LEU A 50 -1.54 -0.62 0.17
CA LEU A 50 -0.44 -1.56 0.37
C LEU A 50 0.05 -2.09 -0.97
N ALA A 51 1.35 -2.00 -1.24
CA ALA A 51 2.01 -2.62 -2.39
C ALA A 51 3.52 -2.68 -2.15
N ASP A 52 4.24 -3.50 -2.92
CA ASP A 52 5.71 -3.53 -2.93
C ASP A 52 6.21 -2.35 -3.77
N ILE A 53 6.81 -1.34 -3.14
CA ILE A 53 7.26 -0.11 -3.83
C ILE A 53 8.77 -0.04 -4.02
N ASN A 54 9.52 -0.95 -3.38
CA ASN A 54 10.99 -1.00 -3.44
C ASN A 54 11.54 -2.28 -4.10
N ASN A 55 10.67 -3.23 -4.50
CA ASN A 55 10.98 -4.53 -5.10
C ASN A 55 11.77 -5.45 -4.14
N ASP A 56 11.37 -5.48 -2.87
CA ASP A 56 11.96 -6.34 -1.83
C ASP A 56 11.12 -7.58 -1.46
N GLY A 57 9.98 -7.77 -2.14
CA GLY A 57 9.05 -8.88 -1.99
C GLY A 57 8.01 -8.70 -0.86
N LYS A 58 7.87 -7.49 -0.30
CA LYS A 58 6.96 -7.19 0.82
C LYS A 58 5.99 -6.08 0.44
N ALA A 59 4.82 -6.05 1.05
CA ALA A 59 3.88 -4.95 0.87
C ALA A 59 4.17 -3.83 1.88
N ASP A 60 4.66 -2.71 1.37
CA ASP A 60 4.88 -1.45 2.07
C ASP A 60 3.56 -0.69 2.25
N ILE A 61 3.56 0.34 3.10
CA ILE A 61 2.43 1.27 3.20
C ILE A 61 2.68 2.47 2.31
N VAL A 62 1.67 2.88 1.52
CA VAL A 62 1.63 4.22 0.90
C VAL A 62 0.38 4.93 1.38
N GLY A 63 0.55 6.12 1.97
CA GLY A 63 -0.52 6.99 2.37
C GLY A 63 -0.60 8.25 1.52
N PHE A 64 -1.82 8.68 1.24
CA PHE A 64 -2.13 9.96 0.60
C PHE A 64 -2.73 10.94 1.64
N GLY A 65 -1.89 11.84 2.15
CA GLY A 65 -2.23 12.80 3.20
C GLY A 65 -2.76 14.12 2.65
N SER A 66 -2.87 15.15 3.50
CA SER A 66 -3.26 16.49 3.03
C SER A 66 -2.17 17.10 2.13
N SER A 67 -0.90 16.99 2.55
CA SER A 67 0.24 17.61 1.87
C SER A 67 0.88 16.75 0.77
N GLY A 68 0.40 15.53 0.56
CA GLY A 68 0.92 14.63 -0.49
C GLY A 68 1.14 13.19 -0.05
N VAL A 69 2.11 12.51 -0.67
CA VAL A 69 2.43 11.08 -0.49
C VAL A 69 3.43 10.86 0.64
N PHE A 70 3.21 9.78 1.39
CA PHE A 70 4.08 9.27 2.45
C PHE A 70 4.20 7.75 2.35
N ASP A 71 5.41 7.20 2.34
CA ASP A 71 5.67 5.76 2.46
C ASP A 71 5.79 5.29 3.92
N ALA A 72 5.70 3.98 4.13
CA ALA A 72 6.45 3.31 5.19
C ALA A 72 6.88 1.91 4.76
N LEU A 73 8.18 1.72 4.48
CA LEU A 73 8.74 0.44 4.08
C LEU A 73 8.55 -0.68 5.11
N ALA A 74 8.23 -1.89 4.65
CA ALA A 74 8.02 -3.08 5.47
C ALA A 74 9.36 -3.71 5.89
N THR A 75 9.59 -3.87 7.20
CA THR A 75 10.84 -4.48 7.72
C THR A 75 10.84 -6.02 7.65
N GLY A 76 9.75 -6.62 7.17
CA GLY A 76 9.44 -8.02 7.39
C GLY A 76 8.94 -8.31 8.81
N GLY A 77 8.41 -9.51 9.02
CA GLY A 77 7.87 -9.94 10.33
C GLY A 77 6.60 -9.20 10.80
N GLY A 78 6.02 -8.33 9.96
CA GLY A 78 4.87 -7.48 10.31
C GLY A 78 5.24 -6.10 10.88
N GLY A 79 6.53 -5.72 10.86
CA GLY A 79 6.98 -4.37 11.20
C GLY A 79 7.13 -3.45 9.99
N PHE A 80 7.20 -2.14 10.26
CA PHE A 80 7.43 -1.09 9.27
C PHE A 80 8.45 -0.07 9.79
N GLY A 81 9.11 0.63 8.88
CA GLY A 81 10.10 1.67 9.14
C GLY A 81 9.53 2.95 9.77
N SER A 82 10.36 3.99 9.83
CA SER A 82 9.87 5.36 10.06
C SER A 82 9.29 5.88 8.75
N PRO A 83 8.01 6.30 8.69
CA PRO A 83 7.42 6.79 7.43
C PRO A 83 8.18 8.02 6.89
N GLN A 84 8.37 8.13 5.56
CA GLN A 84 8.95 9.31 4.91
C GLN A 84 7.86 10.15 4.23
N ALA A 85 8.27 11.25 3.59
CA ALA A 85 7.39 12.15 2.84
C ALA A 85 8.02 12.41 1.47
N ASP A 86 7.38 11.92 0.42
CA ASP A 86 8.06 11.61 -0.84
C ASP A 86 7.68 12.57 -1.97
N LEU A 87 6.40 12.98 -2.01
CA LEU A 87 5.88 13.76 -3.12
C LEU A 87 4.78 14.73 -2.68
N GLN A 88 4.94 16.02 -2.98
CA GLN A 88 3.92 17.05 -2.78
C GLN A 88 2.86 17.03 -3.91
N ASN A 89 2.21 15.88 -4.12
CA ASN A 89 1.10 15.67 -5.04
C ASN A 89 0.21 14.51 -4.52
N PHE A 90 -0.92 14.23 -5.16
CA PHE A 90 -1.91 13.22 -4.75
C PHE A 90 -2.56 13.47 -3.36
N GLY A 91 -2.35 14.66 -2.79
CA GLY A 91 -2.88 15.07 -1.49
C GLY A 91 -4.12 15.96 -1.59
N THR A 92 -4.88 16.05 -0.50
CA THR A 92 -6.16 16.80 -0.49
C THR A 92 -6.00 18.32 -0.51
N ASP A 93 -4.84 18.86 -0.13
CA ASP A 93 -4.55 20.29 -0.20
C ASP A 93 -4.40 20.73 -1.67
N PRO A 94 -4.95 21.90 -2.09
CA PRO A 94 -4.76 22.41 -3.44
C PRO A 94 -3.28 22.56 -3.87
N SER A 95 -2.37 22.84 -2.93
CA SER A 95 -0.92 22.88 -3.17
C SER A 95 -0.29 21.50 -3.40
N ALA A 96 -1.00 20.42 -3.05
CA ALA A 96 -0.65 19.02 -3.32
C ALA A 96 -1.60 18.36 -4.33
N GLY A 97 -2.28 19.16 -5.16
CA GLY A 97 -3.11 18.72 -6.28
C GLY A 97 -4.61 18.58 -6.02
N GLY A 98 -5.08 18.73 -4.78
CA GLY A 98 -6.53 18.80 -4.46
C GLY A 98 -7.29 17.48 -4.56
N TRP A 99 -6.63 16.34 -4.35
CA TRP A 99 -7.15 14.98 -4.47
C TRP A 99 -8.07 14.61 -3.29
N SER A 100 -9.25 15.24 -3.25
CA SER A 100 -10.14 15.27 -2.08
C SER A 100 -10.97 14.02 -1.78
N SER A 101 -11.06 13.07 -2.72
CA SER A 101 -11.93 11.88 -2.63
C SER A 101 -11.43 10.76 -3.54
N GLN A 102 -11.58 9.50 -3.14
CA GLN A 102 -11.33 8.31 -3.97
C GLN A 102 -12.46 8.05 -4.97
N ASP A 103 -13.67 8.54 -4.73
CA ASP A 103 -14.78 8.44 -5.70
C ASP A 103 -14.61 9.44 -6.86
N LEU A 104 -14.09 10.64 -6.58
CA LEU A 104 -13.84 11.68 -7.60
C LEU A 104 -12.44 11.58 -8.22
N PHE A 105 -11.42 11.30 -7.41
CA PHE A 105 -10.03 11.25 -7.81
C PHE A 105 -9.34 9.96 -7.33
N PRO A 106 -9.72 8.78 -7.86
CA PRO A 106 -9.14 7.52 -7.46
C PRO A 106 -7.61 7.53 -7.52
N ARG A 107 -6.97 7.04 -6.47
CA ARG A 107 -5.55 6.74 -6.38
C ARG A 107 -5.38 5.24 -6.15
N ALA A 108 -4.50 4.62 -6.93
CA ALA A 108 -4.18 3.20 -6.90
C ALA A 108 -2.65 2.99 -6.94
N LEU A 109 -2.22 1.79 -6.56
CA LEU A 109 -0.84 1.34 -6.70
C LEU A 109 -0.79 0.16 -7.68
N GLY A 110 0.23 0.12 -8.54
CA GLY A 110 0.50 -1.02 -9.41
C GLY A 110 1.71 -0.79 -10.30
N ASP A 111 2.47 -1.85 -10.57
CA ASP A 111 3.61 -1.79 -11.48
C ASP A 111 3.10 -1.58 -12.92
N VAL A 112 3.28 -0.36 -13.43
CA VAL A 112 2.93 0.00 -14.81
C VAL A 112 4.16 0.22 -15.69
N THR A 113 5.36 0.13 -15.11
CA THR A 113 6.65 0.26 -15.80
C THR A 113 7.28 -1.09 -16.15
N GLY A 114 6.88 -2.17 -15.46
CA GLY A 114 7.44 -3.51 -15.55
C GLY A 114 8.75 -3.68 -14.78
N ASP A 115 9.01 -2.83 -13.78
CA ASP A 115 10.28 -2.81 -13.03
C ASP A 115 10.24 -3.59 -11.69
N GLY A 116 9.07 -4.13 -11.34
CA GLY A 116 8.81 -4.87 -10.10
C GLY A 116 8.41 -4.01 -8.90
N ARG A 117 8.31 -2.68 -9.06
CA ARG A 117 7.80 -1.76 -8.04
C ARG A 117 6.42 -1.24 -8.41
N ALA A 118 5.54 -1.09 -7.42
CA ALA A 118 4.21 -0.55 -7.63
C ALA A 118 4.23 0.98 -7.72
N ASP A 119 4.03 1.50 -8.92
CA ASP A 119 3.89 2.92 -9.20
C ASP A 119 2.57 3.49 -8.64
N ILE A 120 2.52 4.82 -8.46
CA ILE A 120 1.27 5.52 -8.12
C ILE A 120 0.53 5.84 -9.41
N VAL A 121 -0.75 5.44 -9.49
CA VAL A 121 -1.66 5.80 -10.58
C VAL A 121 -2.83 6.58 -10.00
N GLY A 122 -2.96 7.86 -10.40
CA GLY A 122 -4.06 8.73 -10.01
C GLY A 122 -4.94 9.13 -11.19
N PHE A 123 -6.25 9.07 -11.02
CA PHE A 123 -7.25 9.45 -12.01
C PHE A 123 -7.78 10.86 -11.69
N ALA A 124 -7.16 11.88 -12.28
CA ALA A 124 -7.55 13.28 -12.09
C ALA A 124 -8.64 13.71 -13.09
N SER A 125 -9.27 14.87 -12.85
CA SER A 125 -10.29 15.45 -13.75
C SER A 125 -9.77 15.78 -15.15
N ASN A 126 -8.46 15.92 -15.33
CA ASN A 126 -7.80 16.23 -16.60
C ASN A 126 -7.08 15.01 -17.23
N GLY A 127 -7.15 13.83 -16.62
CA GLY A 127 -6.54 12.60 -17.16
C GLY A 127 -5.90 11.70 -16.10
N VAL A 128 -5.18 10.68 -16.55
CA VAL A 128 -4.43 9.77 -15.66
C VAL A 128 -3.02 10.32 -15.45
N VAL A 129 -2.61 10.40 -14.19
CA VAL A 129 -1.26 10.79 -13.76
C VAL A 129 -0.57 9.57 -13.17
N VAL A 130 0.62 9.26 -13.67
CA VAL A 130 1.49 8.20 -13.13
C VAL A 130 2.71 8.84 -12.49
N ALA A 131 3.06 8.41 -11.29
CA ALA A 131 4.31 8.77 -10.65
C ALA A 131 5.10 7.50 -10.32
N GLN A 132 6.26 7.36 -10.94
CA GLN A 132 7.02 6.11 -10.97
C GLN A 132 7.73 5.85 -9.64
N ALA A 133 7.54 4.67 -9.06
CA ALA A 133 8.10 4.31 -7.75
C ALA A 133 9.62 4.49 -7.70
N ALA A 134 10.32 4.11 -8.78
CA ALA A 134 11.76 4.25 -8.97
C ALA A 134 12.32 5.68 -8.83
N ASN A 135 11.47 6.70 -8.96
CA ASN A 135 11.85 8.11 -8.87
C ASN A 135 11.29 8.81 -7.60
N LEU A 136 10.57 8.07 -6.75
CA LEU A 136 9.88 8.59 -5.57
C LEU A 136 10.41 7.97 -4.27
N PHE A 137 10.53 6.64 -4.25
CA PHE A 137 10.86 5.87 -3.05
C PHE A 137 12.32 5.40 -3.13
N GLY A 138 13.01 5.40 -1.98
CA GLY A 138 14.45 5.16 -1.86
C GLY A 138 14.87 3.69 -1.82
#